data_AF-A0A2W4PYZ3-F1
#
_entry.id   AF-A0A2W4PYZ3-F1
#
_cell.length_a   1.000
_cell.length_b   1.000
_cell.length_c   1.000
_cell.angle_alpha   90.00
_cell.angle_beta   90.00
_cell.angle_gamma   90.00
#
_symmetry.space_group_name_H-M   'P 1'
#
loop_
_entity.id
_entity.type
_entity.pdbx_description
1 polymer ?
#
loop_
_entity_poly.entity_id
_entity_poly.type
_entity_poly.pdbx_seq_one_letter_code
_entity_poly.pdbx_strand_id
1 'polypeptide(L)' 'MTDTFQQFPLGPGVTLHVLPTEKFKTTSIYVYLHLPLRRETVTWNALLPMVLVRGTASHPTTPDLVRHLDDLY' A
#
# COMPACT_ATOMS: atom_id res chain seq x y z
N MET A 1 -7.35 9.45 25.08
CA MET A 1 -7.26 8.70 23.82
C MET A 1 -5.81 8.34 23.63
N THR A 2 -5.49 7.08 23.35
CA THR A 2 -4.11 6.60 23.32
C THR A 2 -3.50 6.96 21.97
N ASP A 3 -2.73 8.04 21.89
CA ASP A 3 -2.03 8.50 20.69
C ASP A 3 -0.79 7.64 20.38
N THR A 4 -0.94 6.33 20.46
CA THR A 4 0.16 5.36 20.30
C THR A 4 -0.22 4.33 19.25
N PHE A 5 0.75 3.98 18.41
CA PHE A 5 0.57 2.91 17.43
C PHE A 5 0.43 1.56 18.14
N GLN A 6 -0.60 0.81 17.73
CA GLN A 6 -0.81 -0.59 18.08
C GLN A 6 -0.26 -1.46 16.95
N GLN A 7 0.45 -2.53 17.31
CA GLN A 7 1.07 -3.46 16.35
C GLN A 7 0.34 -4.80 16.35
N PHE A 8 0.07 -5.32 15.15
CA PHE A 8 -0.57 -6.62 14.95
C PHE A 8 0.23 -7.42 13.92
N PRO A 9 0.81 -8.59 14.28
CA PRO A 9 1.46 -9.46 13.31
C PRO A 9 0.39 -10.11 12.42
N LEU A 10 0.52 -9.97 11.10
CA LEU A 10 -0.40 -10.60 10.13
C LEU A 10 0.17 -11.90 9.55
N GLY A 11 1.49 -12.07 9.62
CA GLY A 11 2.20 -13.24 9.12
C GLY A 11 3.70 -13.00 9.11
N PRO A 12 4.50 -13.98 8.63
CA PRO A 12 5.95 -13.84 8.53
C PRO A 12 6.35 -12.61 7.72
N GLY A 13 7.06 -11.67 8.35
CA GLY A 13 7.54 -10.44 7.71
C GLY A 13 6.49 -9.35 7.47
N VAL A 14 5.26 -9.51 7.99
CA VAL A 14 4.18 -8.52 7.81
C VAL A 14 3.62 -8.10 9.17
N THR A 15 3.78 -6.81 9.48
CA THR A 15 3.28 -6.19 10.72
C THR A 15 2.38 -5.01 10.38
N LEU A 16 1.12 -5.07 10.82
CA LEU A 16 0.17 -3.99 10.74
C LEU A 16 0.39 -3.02 11.90
N HIS A 17 0.49 -1.73 11.60
CA HIS A 17 0.58 -0.65 12.58
C HIS A 17 -0.69 0.20 12.49
N VAL A 18 -1.43 0.32 13.57
CA VAL A 18 -2.70 1.07 13.63
C VAL A 18 -2.57 2.18 14.65
N LEU A 19 -2.86 3.42 14.24
CA LEU A 19 -3.11 4.52 15.16
C LEU A 19 -4.62 4.72 15.25
N PRO A 20 -5.30 4.14 16.27
CA PRO A 20 -6.73 4.31 16.41
C PRO A 20 -7.05 5.76 16.79
N THR A 21 -7.83 6.44 15.96
CA THR A 21 -8.25 7.82 16.21
C THR A 21 -9.62 8.09 15.62
N GLU A 22 -10.44 8.84 16.35
CA GLU A 22 -11.75 9.33 15.89
C GLU A 22 -11.67 10.78 15.39
N LYS A 23 -10.47 11.37 15.38
CA LYS A 23 -10.24 12.78 15.02
C LYS A 23 -10.56 13.08 13.55
N PHE A 24 -10.44 12.08 12.67
CA PHE A 24 -10.58 12.25 11.23
C PHE A 24 -11.70 11.38 10.67
N LYS A 25 -12.40 11.89 9.66
CA LYS A 25 -13.40 11.13 8.89
C LYS A 25 -12.75 10.22 7.83
N THR A 26 -11.48 10.46 7.50
CA THR A 26 -10.73 9.72 6.49
C THR A 26 -9.84 8.68 7.17
N THR A 27 -9.90 7.44 6.68
CA THR A 27 -8.95 6.39 7.03
C THR A 27 -7.85 6.31 5.98
N SER A 28 -6.60 6.48 6.39
CA SER A 28 -5.44 6.34 5.51
C SER A 28 -4.78 4.98 5.74
N ILE A 29 -4.48 4.27 4.66
CA ILE A 29 -3.77 2.99 4.68
C ILE A 29 -2.46 3.16 3.92
N TYR A 30 -1.35 2.78 4.55
CA TYR A 30 -0.02 2.80 3.94
C TYR A 30 0.55 1.39 3.92
N VAL A 31 1.10 0.98 2.78
CA VAL A 31 1.78 -0.31 2.61
C VAL A 31 3.25 -0.03 2.31
N TYR A 32 4.14 -0.55 3.16
CA TYR A 32 5.59 -0.39 3.03
C TYR A 32 6.22 -1.70 2.57
N LEU A 33 6.74 -1.72 1.35
CA LEU A 33 7.46 -2.86 0.79
C LEU A 33 8.97 -2.64 0.95
N HIS A 34 9.63 -3.52 1.70
CA HIS A 34 11.07 -3.48 1.88
C HIS A 34 11.74 -4.41 0.87
N LEU A 35 12.53 -3.83 -0.04
CA LEU A 35 13.27 -4.58 -1.05
C LEU A 35 14.78 -4.35 -0.85
N PRO A 36 15.62 -5.39 -0.95
CA PRO A 36 17.06 -5.23 -0.77
C PRO A 36 17.67 -4.39 -1.91
N LEU A 37 18.61 -3.51 -1.56
CA LEU A 37 19.38 -2.72 -2.51
C LEU A 37 20.53 -3.58 -3.06
N ARG A 38 20.28 -4.25 -4.18
CA ARG A 38 21.29 -5.08 -4.89
C ARG A 38 21.42 -4.61 -6.33
N ARG A 39 22.64 -4.64 -6.88
CA ARG A 39 22.94 -4.10 -8.21
C ARG A 39 22.10 -4.76 -9.30
N GLU A 40 21.79 -6.04 -9.14
CA GLU A 40 21.06 -6.86 -10.10
C GLU A 40 19.55 -6.54 -10.10
N THR A 41 19.00 -6.08 -8.98
CA THR A 41 17.56 -5.87 -8.80
C THR A 41 17.17 -4.40 -8.66
N VAL A 42 18.12 -3.49 -8.46
CA VAL A 42 17.84 -2.07 -8.17
C VAL A 42 16.99 -1.40 -9.25
N THR A 43 17.25 -1.69 -10.53
CA THR A 43 16.47 -1.14 -11.64
C THR A 43 15.03 -1.64 -11.62
N TRP A 44 14.82 -2.94 -11.44
CA TRP A 44 13.48 -3.53 -11.34
C TRP A 44 12.70 -3.00 -10.13
N ASN A 45 13.36 -2.89 -8.97
CA ASN A 45 12.77 -2.34 -7.76
C ASN A 45 12.32 -0.88 -7.97
N ALA A 46 13.10 -0.08 -8.71
CA ALA A 46 12.75 1.29 -9.05
C ALA A 46 11.58 1.41 -10.03
N LEU A 47 11.39 0.42 -10.92
CA LEU A 47 10.27 0.40 -11.86
C LEU A 47 8.96 -0.07 -11.21
N LEU A 48 9.03 -0.87 -10.14
CA LEU A 48 7.86 -1.49 -9.51
C LEU A 48 6.71 -0.51 -9.20
N PRO A 49 6.93 0.68 -8.60
CA PRO A 49 5.84 1.63 -8.32
C PRO A 49 5.12 2.10 -9.59
N MET A 50 5.85 2.29 -10.69
CA MET A 50 5.27 2.74 -11.96
C MET A 50 4.46 1.65 -12.65
N VAL A 51 4.75 0.37 -12.37
CA VAL A 51 4.02 -0.78 -12.91
C VAL A 51 2.78 -1.08 -12.08
N LEU A 52 2.85 -0.97 -10.75
CA LEU A 52 1.72 -1.26 -9.85
C LEU A 52 0.47 -0.42 -10.13
N VAL A 53 0.64 0.81 -10.65
CA VAL A 53 -0.47 1.70 -11.01
C VAL A 53 -1.06 1.41 -12.40
N ARG A 54 -0.54 0.43 -13.15
CA ARG A 54 -1.01 0.15 -14.53
C ARG A 54 -2.25 -0.72 -14.60
N GLY A 55 -2.46 -1.59 -13.62
CA GLY A 55 -3.59 -2.51 -13.58
C GLY A 55 -3.38 -3.64 -12.57
N THR A 56 -4.44 -4.38 -12.34
CA THR A 56 -4.50 -5.57 -11.47
C THR A 56 -5.15 -6.72 -12.22
N ALA A 57 -5.17 -7.92 -11.64
CA ALA A 57 -5.86 -9.06 -12.26
C ALA A 57 -7.37 -8.81 -12.47
N SER A 58 -8.01 -8.03 -11.58
CA SER A 58 -9.44 -7.67 -11.68
C SER A 58 -9.69 -6.40 -12.50
N HIS A 59 -8.72 -5.48 -12.56
CA HIS A 59 -8.79 -4.22 -13.29
C HIS A 59 -7.57 -4.11 -14.22
N PRO A 60 -7.58 -4.79 -15.38
CA PRO A 60 -6.37 -5.04 -16.17
C PRO A 60 -5.80 -3.79 -16.84
N THR A 61 -6.60 -2.73 -16.98
CA THR A 61 -6.18 -1.47 -17.60
C THR A 61 -6.11 -0.34 -16.59
N THR A 62 -5.29 0.66 -16.89
CA THR A 62 -5.17 1.86 -16.03
C THR A 62 -6.50 2.61 -15.91
N PRO A 63 -7.28 2.83 -16.99
CA PRO A 63 -8.60 3.44 -16.87
C PRO A 63 -9.57 2.62 -15.99
N ASP A 64 -9.58 1.29 -16.09
CA ASP A 64 -10.46 0.45 -15.27
C ASP A 64 -10.12 0.56 -13.78
N LEU A 65 -8.81 0.56 -13.46
CA LEU A 65 -8.35 0.71 -12.08
C LEU A 65 -8.70 2.08 -11.51
N VAL A 66 -8.45 3.15 -12.26
CA VAL A 66 -8.75 4.52 -11.82
C VAL A 66 -10.25 4.70 -11.61
N ARG A 67 -11.09 4.25 -12.56
CA ARG A 67 -12.55 4.33 -12.42
C ARG A 67 -13.05 3.60 -11.16
N HIS A 68 -12.53 2.41 -10.89
CA HIS A 68 -12.91 1.67 -9.68
C HIS A 68 -12.51 2.40 -8.39
N LEU A 69 -11.35 3.05 -8.37
CA LEU A 69 -10.90 3.83 -7.21
C LEU A 69 -11.70 5.13 -7.05
N ASP A 70 -12.10 5.76 -8.16
CA ASP A 70 -12.98 6.93 -8.14
C ASP A 70 -14.37 6.60 -7.56
N ASP A 71 -14.90 5.40 -7.85
CA ASP A 71 -16.19 4.93 -7.29
C ASP A 71 -16.18 4.74 -5.76
N LEU A 72 -14.99 4.74 -5.12
CA LEU A 72 -14.85 4.64 -3.66
C LEU A 72 -14.94 6.01 -2.95
N TYR A 73 -15.06 7.10 -3.70
CA TYR A 73 -15.18 8.49 -3.22
C TYR A 73 -16.49 9.14 -3.66
#